data_AF-E4S8Y3-F1
#
_entry.id   AF-E4S8Y3-F1
#
_cell.length_a   1.000
_cell.length_b   1.000
_cell.length_c   1.000
_cell.angle_alpha   90.00
_cell.angle_beta   90.00
_cell.angle_gamma   90.00
#
_symmetry.space_group_name_H-M   'P 1'
#
loop_
_entity.id
_entity.type
_entity.pdbx_description
1 polymer ?
#
loop_
_entity_poly.entity_id
_entity_poly.type
_entity_poly.pdbx_seq_one_letter_code
_entity_poly.pdbx_strand_id
1 'polypeptide(L)'
;MGRKEVTVKLETITPLWTGDAWLQNKKIRPSSLIGSLRFWFSVYWKVIINKNTEKLNDKNVIADDLREFKDLRGKKATFRQILFERIAKREDYKCFDEVLDDVFEELGLPVPSRLFGCTGWKSRVDIRRISYKEEEIESKNLDFKFPFSKDSKFNTEFWIKKSLFNNENNNENKVVLYKNIEFTLKAPNYWWDRYLSDFFSFYKDKIILVGGKLSFGFGMVKMMIEGSQEIQEINEQEINESNKNDANWNDIIRMDKIENIKYEKQCNVLGYNFRYFLRREEEKKYREKNFGKQGVASSIYVSNLIRDSSNHIYIYLINFNNPFSGNKNLSEKIFNNYKELLNEKLKSEGDRSV
;
A
#
# COMPACT_ATOMS: atom_id res chain seq x y z
N MET A 1 -8.53 5.78 30.40
CA MET A 1 -7.49 5.14 29.58
C MET A 1 -6.87 6.16 28.66
N GLY A 2 -5.55 6.29 28.68
CA GLY A 2 -4.84 7.20 27.79
C GLY A 2 -5.00 6.81 26.33
N ARG A 3 -5.07 7.80 25.45
CA ARG A 3 -5.01 7.62 24.00
C ARG A 3 -3.83 8.41 23.49
N LYS A 4 -3.06 7.80 22.60
CA LYS A 4 -1.95 8.44 21.91
C LYS A 4 -2.47 9.02 20.60
N GLU A 5 -2.09 10.26 20.37
CA GLU A 5 -2.34 10.96 19.11
C GLU A 5 -0.97 11.23 18.49
N VAL A 6 -0.78 10.77 17.26
CA VAL A 6 0.43 11.03 16.47
C VAL A 6 0.06 11.65 15.14
N THR A 7 0.90 12.53 14.64
CA THR A 7 0.78 13.02 13.27
C THR A 7 1.53 12.07 12.34
N VAL A 8 0.82 11.50 11.37
CA VAL A 8 1.40 10.68 10.31
C VAL A 8 1.44 11.50 9.03
N LYS A 9 2.62 11.57 8.42
CA LYS A 9 2.86 12.19 7.12
C LYS A 9 3.11 11.12 6.07
N LEU A 10 2.34 11.18 4.98
CA LEU A 10 2.58 10.43 3.76
C LEU A 10 3.20 11.38 2.73
N GLU A 11 4.52 11.35 2.64
CA GLU A 11 5.25 12.08 1.62
C GLU A 11 5.08 11.37 0.28
N THR A 12 4.39 12.03 -0.64
CA THR A 12 4.03 11.44 -1.93
C THR A 12 5.18 11.53 -2.91
N ILE A 13 5.71 10.38 -3.34
CA ILE A 13 6.59 10.28 -4.51
C ILE A 13 5.75 10.41 -5.78
N THR A 14 4.61 9.73 -5.79
CA THR A 14 3.56 9.96 -6.77
C THR A 14 2.26 10.31 -6.04
N PRO A 15 1.43 11.19 -6.64
CA PRO A 15 0.22 11.65 -5.98
C PRO A 15 -0.75 10.50 -5.75
N LEU A 16 -1.60 10.64 -4.75
CA LEU A 16 -2.55 9.64 -4.29
C LEU A 16 -3.89 9.76 -5.00
N TRP A 17 -4.48 8.61 -5.32
CA TRP A 17 -5.87 8.48 -5.76
C TRP A 17 -6.61 7.59 -4.76
N THR A 18 -7.75 8.01 -4.21
CA THR A 18 -8.47 7.29 -3.14
C THR A 18 -9.97 7.14 -3.43
N GLY A 19 -10.33 6.96 -4.70
CA GLY A 19 -11.71 7.04 -5.16
C GLY A 19 -12.72 6.27 -4.30
N ASP A 20 -13.96 6.73 -4.33
CA ASP A 20 -15.02 6.22 -3.47
C ASP A 20 -15.76 5.00 -4.06
N ALA A 21 -16.87 4.62 -3.43
CA ALA A 21 -17.69 3.49 -3.87
C ALA A 21 -18.22 3.63 -5.30
N TRP A 22 -18.27 4.86 -5.83
CA TRP A 22 -18.66 5.17 -7.21
C TRP A 22 -17.44 5.46 -8.10
N LEU A 23 -16.23 5.09 -7.64
CA LEU A 23 -14.96 5.34 -8.30
C LEU A 23 -14.64 6.84 -8.49
N GLN A 24 -15.26 7.72 -7.70
CA GLN A 24 -15.05 9.17 -7.78
C GLN A 24 -13.99 9.61 -6.76
N ASN A 25 -12.99 10.38 -7.21
CA ASN A 25 -11.91 10.88 -6.34
C ASN A 25 -12.18 12.32 -5.90
N LYS A 26 -13.14 12.49 -4.98
CA LYS A 26 -13.57 13.82 -4.50
C LYS A 26 -12.86 14.30 -3.25
N LYS A 27 -12.46 13.39 -2.36
CA LYS A 27 -11.70 13.68 -1.14
C LYS A 27 -10.99 12.44 -0.62
N ILE A 28 -9.96 12.62 0.18
CA ILE A 28 -9.37 11.53 0.96
C ILE A 28 -10.33 11.13 2.07
N ARG A 29 -10.79 9.87 2.05
CA ARG A 29 -11.62 9.33 3.11
C ARG A 29 -10.75 8.67 4.18
N PRO A 30 -11.01 8.90 5.49
CA PRO A 30 -10.34 8.18 6.57
C PRO A 30 -10.35 6.66 6.39
N SER A 31 -11.46 6.11 5.90
CA SER A 31 -11.60 4.67 5.62
C SER A 31 -10.62 4.15 4.58
N SER A 32 -10.29 4.95 3.55
CA SER A 32 -9.34 4.56 2.51
C SER A 32 -7.93 4.48 3.06
N LEU A 33 -7.54 5.45 3.90
CA LEU A 33 -6.26 5.45 4.60
C LEU A 33 -6.16 4.30 5.61
N ILE A 34 -7.21 4.07 6.40
CA ILE A 34 -7.31 2.92 7.31
C ILE A 34 -7.13 1.61 6.55
N GLY A 35 -7.75 1.46 5.38
CA GLY A 35 -7.60 0.28 4.54
C GLY A 35 -6.15 0.03 4.11
N SER A 36 -5.46 1.07 3.66
CA SER A 36 -4.03 0.97 3.30
C SER A 36 -3.14 0.68 4.51
N LEU A 37 -3.37 1.33 5.65
CA LEU A 37 -2.62 1.06 6.88
C LEU A 37 -2.82 -0.38 7.35
N ARG A 38 -4.07 -0.86 7.33
CA ARG A 38 -4.41 -2.25 7.66
C ARG A 38 -3.67 -3.23 6.76
N PHE A 39 -3.68 -2.99 5.45
CA PHE A 39 -2.99 -3.85 4.50
C PHE A 39 -1.49 -3.94 4.80
N TRP A 40 -0.81 -2.80 4.96
CA TRP A 40 0.63 -2.78 5.26
C TRP A 40 0.96 -3.33 6.65
N PHE A 41 0.07 -3.14 7.63
CA PHE A 41 0.21 -3.75 8.94
C PHE A 41 0.09 -5.28 8.85
N SER A 42 -0.84 -5.81 8.04
CA SER A 42 -0.94 -7.25 7.81
C SER A 42 0.30 -7.79 7.10
N VAL A 43 0.88 -7.06 6.14
CA VAL A 43 2.16 -7.44 5.50
C VAL A 43 3.27 -7.53 6.54
N TYR A 44 3.42 -6.48 7.36
CA TYR A 44 4.40 -6.45 8.45
C TYR A 44 4.20 -7.60 9.43
N TRP A 45 2.97 -7.83 9.87
CA TRP A 45 2.62 -8.88 10.82
C TRP A 45 2.92 -10.29 10.28
N LYS A 46 2.67 -10.52 8.99
CA LYS A 46 2.91 -11.81 8.36
C LYS A 46 4.37 -12.07 8.07
N VAL A 47 5.07 -11.08 7.52
CA VAL A 47 6.40 -11.29 6.92
C VAL A 47 7.50 -10.98 7.92
N ILE A 48 7.34 -9.91 8.69
CA ILE A 48 8.36 -9.44 9.63
C ILE A 48 8.17 -10.11 10.98
N ILE A 49 6.95 -10.07 11.52
CA ILE A 49 6.63 -10.71 12.80
C ILE A 49 6.39 -12.23 12.68
N ASN A 50 6.22 -12.75 11.45
CA ASN A 50 5.99 -14.17 11.17
C ASN A 50 4.80 -14.77 11.93
N LYS A 51 3.68 -14.03 11.98
CA LYS A 51 2.45 -14.46 12.65
C LYS A 51 1.27 -14.55 11.70
N ASN A 52 0.26 -15.34 12.10
CA ASN A 52 -0.97 -15.49 11.34
C ASN A 52 -1.73 -14.17 11.20
N THR A 53 -2.29 -13.96 10.02
CA THR A 53 -3.12 -12.81 9.68
C THR A 53 -4.58 -13.20 9.51
N GLU A 54 -5.37 -12.24 9.02
CA GLU A 54 -6.80 -12.33 8.73
C GLU A 54 -7.14 -13.48 7.81
N LYS A 55 -8.28 -14.13 8.07
CA LYS A 55 -8.83 -15.11 7.15
C LYS A 55 -9.39 -14.38 5.93
N LEU A 56 -9.12 -14.91 4.74
CA LEU A 56 -9.70 -14.43 3.49
C LEU A 56 -10.75 -15.43 2.99
N ASN A 57 -11.82 -14.93 2.39
CA ASN A 57 -12.79 -15.75 1.66
C ASN A 57 -12.31 -16.08 0.23
N ASP A 58 -13.12 -16.81 -0.53
CA ASP A 58 -12.82 -17.20 -1.92
C ASP A 58 -12.62 -16.03 -2.89
N LYS A 59 -13.00 -14.82 -2.48
CA LYS A 59 -12.81 -13.56 -3.22
C LYS A 59 -11.58 -12.77 -2.75
N ASN A 60 -10.75 -13.37 -1.89
CA ASN A 60 -9.61 -12.72 -1.23
C ASN A 60 -9.99 -11.49 -0.39
N VAL A 61 -11.20 -11.48 0.17
CA VAL A 61 -11.70 -10.43 1.08
C VAL A 61 -11.66 -10.95 2.51
N ILE A 62 -11.33 -10.09 3.47
CA ILE A 62 -11.30 -10.42 4.90
C ILE A 62 -12.65 -10.99 5.34
N ALA A 63 -12.59 -12.16 5.98
CA ALA A 63 -13.75 -12.96 6.40
C ALA A 63 -13.84 -13.10 7.92
N ASP A 64 -13.02 -12.38 8.68
CA ASP A 64 -13.09 -12.41 10.14
C ASP A 64 -14.42 -11.80 10.63
N ASP A 65 -15.17 -12.59 11.41
CA ASP A 65 -16.45 -12.18 12.02
C ASP A 65 -16.46 -12.50 13.52
N LEU A 66 -16.69 -11.46 14.33
CA LEU A 66 -16.80 -11.58 15.79
C LEU A 66 -18.23 -11.94 16.25
N ARG A 67 -19.20 -11.94 15.34
CA ARG A 67 -20.60 -12.31 15.64
C ARG A 67 -20.79 -13.82 15.70
N GLU A 68 -19.88 -14.60 15.13
CA GLU A 68 -19.96 -16.04 15.13
C GLU A 68 -19.76 -16.61 16.54
N PHE A 69 -20.55 -17.64 16.89
CA PHE A 69 -20.33 -18.43 18.10
C PHE A 69 -19.01 -19.18 17.96
N LYS A 70 -18.11 -19.01 18.93
CA LYS A 70 -16.88 -19.81 18.96
C LYS A 70 -17.05 -20.96 19.93
N ASP A 71 -16.73 -22.15 19.44
CA ASP A 71 -16.61 -23.33 20.29
C ASP A 71 -15.28 -23.24 21.04
N LEU A 72 -15.36 -22.98 22.33
CA LEU A 72 -14.22 -23.01 23.23
C LEU A 72 -14.33 -24.27 24.07
N ARG A 73 -13.60 -25.32 23.67
CA ARG A 73 -13.49 -26.58 24.43
C ARG A 73 -14.86 -27.22 24.72
N GLY A 74 -15.78 -27.22 23.75
CA GLY A 74 -17.11 -27.81 23.85
C GLY A 74 -18.21 -26.86 24.34
N LYS A 75 -17.86 -25.60 24.70
CA LYS A 75 -18.82 -24.57 25.11
C LYS A 75 -18.90 -23.50 24.02
N LYS A 76 -20.07 -23.41 23.36
CA LYS A 76 -20.37 -22.27 22.48
C LYS A 76 -20.59 -21.03 23.32
N ALA A 77 -19.71 -20.05 23.18
CA ALA A 77 -19.84 -18.78 23.86
C ALA A 77 -19.69 -17.62 22.87
N THR A 78 -20.42 -16.54 23.13
CA THR A 78 -20.26 -15.27 22.42
C THR A 78 -19.08 -14.49 23.00
N PHE A 79 -18.49 -13.59 22.21
CA PHE A 79 -17.47 -12.64 22.68
C PHE A 79 -17.90 -11.93 23.98
N ARG A 80 -19.15 -11.48 24.06
CA ARG A 80 -19.68 -10.78 25.23
C ARG A 80 -19.66 -11.64 26.49
N GLN A 81 -20.08 -12.91 26.38
CA GLN A 81 -20.09 -13.82 27.53
C GLN A 81 -18.69 -14.07 28.06
N ILE A 82 -17.72 -14.32 27.18
CA ILE A 82 -16.33 -14.54 27.57
C ILE A 82 -15.75 -13.29 28.21
N LEU A 83 -16.00 -12.12 27.63
CA LEU A 83 -15.54 -10.84 28.17
C LEU A 83 -16.12 -10.59 29.58
N PHE A 84 -17.43 -10.80 29.78
CA PHE A 84 -18.05 -10.64 31.09
C PHE A 84 -17.51 -11.63 32.12
N GLU A 85 -17.33 -12.90 31.76
CA GLU A 85 -16.71 -13.89 32.64
C GLU A 85 -15.28 -13.47 33.04
N ARG A 86 -14.49 -12.90 32.12
CA ARG A 86 -13.11 -12.45 32.40
C ARG A 86 -13.07 -11.22 33.29
N ILE A 87 -13.97 -10.27 33.08
CA ILE A 87 -14.10 -9.08 33.93
C ILE A 87 -14.54 -9.48 35.33
N ALA A 88 -15.47 -10.44 35.46
CA ALA A 88 -16.00 -10.89 36.75
C ALA A 88 -15.01 -11.74 37.57
N LYS A 89 -14.09 -12.48 36.93
CA LYS A 89 -13.16 -13.42 37.59
C LYS A 89 -11.79 -12.81 37.94
N ARG A 90 -11.45 -11.61 37.49
CA ARG A 90 -10.11 -11.02 37.72
C ARG A 90 -10.13 -10.07 38.92
N GLU A 91 -9.41 -10.44 39.98
CA GLU A 91 -9.16 -9.61 41.17
C GLU A 91 -8.02 -8.59 40.96
N ASP A 92 -7.16 -8.79 39.94
CA ASP A 92 -6.00 -7.96 39.65
C ASP A 92 -6.23 -6.96 38.49
N TYR A 93 -5.87 -5.70 38.73
CA TYR A 93 -6.10 -4.55 37.85
C TYR A 93 -5.25 -4.58 36.56
N LYS A 94 -5.58 -5.46 35.61
CA LYS A 94 -5.19 -5.26 34.20
C LYS A 94 -6.04 -4.15 33.59
N CYS A 95 -5.47 -3.36 32.68
CA CYS A 95 -6.26 -2.38 31.95
C CYS A 95 -7.30 -3.12 31.06
N PHE A 96 -8.54 -2.62 30.99
CA PHE A 96 -9.60 -3.13 30.09
C PHE A 96 -9.14 -3.49 28.67
N ASP A 97 -8.23 -2.72 28.05
CA ASP A 97 -7.72 -3.04 26.71
C ASP A 97 -6.89 -4.34 26.67
N GLU A 98 -6.14 -4.63 27.72
CA GLU A 98 -5.41 -5.90 27.87
C GLU A 98 -6.37 -7.07 28.07
N VAL A 99 -7.42 -6.88 28.89
CA VAL A 99 -8.47 -7.90 29.07
C VAL A 99 -9.15 -8.22 27.74
N LEU A 100 -9.45 -7.21 26.94
CA LEU A 100 -10.04 -7.39 25.61
C LEU A 100 -9.12 -8.15 24.68
N ASP A 101 -7.85 -7.82 24.67
CA ASP A 101 -6.86 -8.47 23.82
C ASP A 101 -6.69 -9.96 24.17
N ASP A 102 -6.64 -10.29 25.47
CA ASP A 102 -6.65 -11.66 25.97
C ASP A 102 -7.90 -12.43 25.47
N VAL A 103 -9.07 -11.80 25.50
CA VAL A 103 -10.32 -12.41 25.00
C VAL A 103 -10.27 -12.63 23.48
N PHE A 104 -9.73 -11.67 22.72
CA PHE A 104 -9.57 -11.84 21.28
C PHE A 104 -8.60 -12.94 20.92
N GLU A 105 -7.55 -13.12 21.73
CA GLU A 105 -6.59 -14.21 21.58
C GLU A 105 -7.21 -15.57 21.87
N GLU A 106 -7.99 -15.69 22.93
CA GLU A 106 -8.77 -16.91 23.22
C GLU A 106 -9.73 -17.25 22.07
N LEU A 107 -10.30 -16.23 21.43
CA LEU A 107 -11.14 -16.38 20.26
C LEU A 107 -10.36 -16.65 18.96
N GLY A 108 -9.02 -16.61 18.97
CA GLY A 108 -8.20 -16.76 17.78
C GLY A 108 -8.43 -15.68 16.71
N LEU A 109 -8.88 -14.48 17.11
CA LEU A 109 -8.99 -13.34 16.19
C LEU A 109 -7.59 -12.80 15.91
N PRO A 110 -7.15 -12.57 14.67
CA PRO A 110 -5.80 -12.09 14.40
C PRO A 110 -5.64 -10.60 14.73
N VAL A 111 -4.42 -10.18 15.09
CA VAL A 111 -4.12 -8.81 15.55
C VAL A 111 -4.56 -7.71 14.55
N PRO A 112 -4.34 -7.83 13.23
CA PRO A 112 -4.85 -6.84 12.28
C PRO A 112 -6.37 -6.59 12.40
N SER A 113 -7.17 -7.65 12.59
CA SER A 113 -8.62 -7.54 12.82
C SER A 113 -8.96 -6.93 14.17
N ARG A 114 -8.20 -7.22 15.23
CA ARG A 114 -8.38 -6.59 16.55
C ARG A 114 -8.15 -5.08 16.49
N LEU A 115 -7.12 -4.66 15.75
CA LEU A 115 -6.64 -3.28 15.68
C LEU A 115 -7.45 -2.41 14.70
N PHE A 116 -7.66 -2.90 13.47
CA PHE A 116 -8.33 -2.17 12.39
C PHE A 116 -9.82 -2.51 12.25
N GLY A 117 -10.34 -3.38 13.10
CA GLY A 117 -11.75 -3.79 13.11
C GLY A 117 -12.02 -5.01 12.23
N CYS A 118 -13.19 -5.61 12.37
CA CYS A 118 -13.68 -6.66 11.48
C CYS A 118 -15.21 -6.66 11.54
N THR A 119 -15.86 -7.64 10.92
CA THR A 119 -17.31 -7.74 11.03
C THR A 119 -17.70 -7.96 12.49
N GLY A 120 -18.60 -7.13 13.03
CA GLY A 120 -18.97 -7.13 14.44
C GLY A 120 -17.98 -6.45 15.40
N TRP A 121 -16.89 -5.85 14.89
CA TRP A 121 -15.87 -5.20 15.71
C TRP A 121 -15.38 -3.87 15.11
N LYS A 122 -15.45 -2.78 15.88
CA LYS A 122 -15.00 -1.46 15.43
C LYS A 122 -13.48 -1.32 15.56
N SER A 123 -12.87 -0.65 14.59
CA SER A 123 -11.46 -0.25 14.62
C SER A 123 -11.09 0.47 15.93
N ARG A 124 -9.90 0.16 16.45
CA ARG A 124 -9.27 0.83 17.59
C ARG A 124 -8.48 2.06 17.19
N VAL A 125 -8.09 2.13 15.93
CA VAL A 125 -7.48 3.31 15.33
C VAL A 125 -8.53 4.22 14.71
N ASP A 126 -8.33 5.51 14.87
CA ASP A 126 -9.16 6.57 14.31
C ASP A 126 -8.27 7.59 13.58
N ILE A 127 -8.68 8.03 12.40
CA ILE A 127 -7.95 9.02 11.60
C ILE A 127 -8.74 10.33 11.63
N ARG A 128 -8.08 11.41 12.04
CA ARG A 128 -8.63 12.77 12.16
C ARG A 128 -7.74 13.78 11.45
N ARG A 129 -8.28 14.99 11.25
CA ARG A 129 -7.52 16.17 10.77
C ARG A 129 -6.66 15.85 9.54
N ILE A 130 -7.29 15.34 8.49
CA ILE A 130 -6.59 15.05 7.23
C ILE A 130 -6.34 16.38 6.51
N SER A 131 -5.09 16.67 6.19
CA SER A 131 -4.66 17.77 5.33
C SER A 131 -3.88 17.22 4.14
N TYR A 132 -3.93 17.91 3.01
CA TYR A 132 -3.26 17.50 1.77
C TYR A 132 -3.21 18.67 0.79
N LYS A 133 -2.34 18.56 -0.22
CA LYS A 133 -2.33 19.45 -1.39
C LYS A 133 -3.04 18.77 -2.55
N GLU A 134 -3.98 19.47 -3.19
CA GLU A 134 -4.63 18.96 -4.40
C GLU A 134 -3.79 19.26 -5.63
N GLU A 135 -3.81 18.32 -6.57
CA GLU A 135 -3.21 18.46 -7.90
C GLU A 135 -4.22 17.96 -8.93
N GLU A 136 -4.44 18.74 -9.99
CA GLU A 136 -5.28 18.31 -11.11
C GLU A 136 -4.43 17.80 -12.25
N ILE A 137 -4.80 16.65 -12.80
CA ILE A 137 -4.29 16.18 -14.09
C ILE A 137 -5.39 16.27 -15.14
N GLU A 138 -5.07 16.87 -16.28
CA GLU A 138 -5.98 16.97 -17.42
C GLU A 138 -5.58 15.97 -18.51
N SER A 139 -6.57 15.39 -19.19
CA SER A 139 -6.32 14.37 -20.22
C SER A 139 -5.44 14.88 -21.38
N LYS A 140 -5.55 16.17 -21.74
CA LYS A 140 -4.69 16.81 -22.75
C LYS A 140 -3.23 16.99 -22.32
N ASN A 141 -2.94 16.93 -21.03
CA ASN A 141 -1.60 17.06 -20.47
C ASN A 141 -0.92 15.70 -20.28
N LEU A 142 -1.54 14.61 -20.72
CA LEU A 142 -0.98 13.26 -20.64
C LEU A 142 -0.37 12.84 -21.99
N ASP A 143 0.82 12.25 -21.96
CA ASP A 143 1.27 11.39 -23.06
C ASP A 143 0.67 10.00 -22.86
N PHE A 144 -0.04 9.51 -23.87
CA PHE A 144 -0.64 8.18 -23.84
C PHE A 144 0.27 7.11 -24.47
N LYS A 145 1.40 7.52 -25.04
CA LYS A 145 2.37 6.61 -25.65
C LYS A 145 3.44 6.25 -24.64
N PHE A 146 4.05 5.07 -24.82
CA PHE A 146 5.33 4.81 -24.17
C PHE A 146 6.33 5.89 -24.63
N PRO A 147 7.08 6.54 -23.72
CA PRO A 147 8.03 7.57 -24.09
C PRO A 147 8.97 7.09 -25.20
N PHE A 148 9.26 7.97 -26.17
CA PHE A 148 10.24 7.77 -27.26
C PHE A 148 9.88 6.79 -28.37
N SER A 149 8.79 6.04 -28.22
CA SER A 149 8.34 5.09 -29.25
C SER A 149 7.99 5.83 -30.56
N LYS A 150 8.91 5.82 -31.54
CA LYS A 150 8.72 6.38 -32.89
C LYS A 150 7.60 5.64 -33.64
N ASP A 151 7.46 4.34 -33.39
CA ASP A 151 6.37 3.50 -33.87
C ASP A 151 5.23 3.48 -32.84
N SER A 152 4.15 4.20 -33.10
CA SER A 152 2.99 4.39 -32.21
C SER A 152 2.15 3.12 -31.91
N LYS A 153 2.72 1.92 -31.94
CA LYS A 153 2.03 0.66 -31.66
C LYS A 153 1.55 0.58 -30.20
N PHE A 154 2.21 1.28 -29.28
CA PHE A 154 1.85 1.31 -27.86
C PHE A 154 1.10 2.60 -27.49
N ASN A 155 -0.21 2.62 -27.77
CA ASN A 155 -1.11 3.67 -27.31
C ASN A 155 -2.00 3.14 -26.17
N THR A 156 -1.96 3.81 -25.02
CA THR A 156 -2.76 3.48 -23.82
C THR A 156 -3.96 4.39 -23.61
N GLU A 157 -4.22 5.31 -24.55
CA GLU A 157 -5.24 6.36 -24.46
C GLU A 157 -6.61 5.83 -24.10
N PHE A 158 -7.09 4.80 -24.81
CA PHE A 158 -8.39 4.18 -24.53
C PHE A 158 -8.50 3.72 -23.08
N TRP A 159 -7.48 3.03 -22.56
CA TRP A 159 -7.49 2.48 -21.21
C TRP A 159 -7.40 3.55 -20.14
N ILE A 160 -6.57 4.58 -20.36
CA ILE A 160 -6.42 5.71 -19.43
C ILE A 160 -7.71 6.53 -19.40
N LYS A 161 -8.25 6.93 -20.57
CA LYS A 161 -9.53 7.65 -20.65
C LYS A 161 -10.65 6.86 -20.00
N LYS A 162 -10.81 5.59 -20.35
CA LYS A 162 -11.83 4.71 -19.77
C LYS A 162 -11.71 4.55 -18.24
N SER A 163 -10.48 4.53 -17.71
CA SER A 163 -10.25 4.19 -16.30
C SER A 163 -10.16 5.39 -15.37
N LEU A 164 -9.76 6.56 -15.88
CA LEU A 164 -9.50 7.76 -15.08
C LEU A 164 -10.48 8.91 -15.41
N PHE A 165 -10.94 9.02 -16.66
CA PHE A 165 -11.71 10.17 -17.14
C PHE A 165 -13.15 9.81 -17.57
N ASN A 166 -13.58 8.56 -17.40
CA ASN A 166 -14.87 8.09 -17.88
C ASN A 166 -15.95 8.30 -16.82
N ASN A 167 -16.37 9.54 -16.63
CA ASN A 167 -17.63 9.86 -15.96
C ASN A 167 -18.68 10.08 -17.05
N GLU A 168 -19.59 9.12 -17.23
CA GLU A 168 -20.72 9.19 -18.19
C GLU A 168 -21.62 10.43 -17.97
N ASN A 169 -21.49 11.10 -16.82
CA ASN A 169 -22.33 12.24 -16.45
C ASN A 169 -21.64 13.61 -16.51
N ASN A 170 -20.33 13.72 -16.65
CA ASN A 170 -19.63 15.01 -16.69
C ASN A 170 -18.50 14.99 -17.72
N ASN A 171 -18.45 16.03 -18.58
CA ASN A 171 -17.35 16.37 -19.50
C ASN A 171 -16.01 16.70 -18.79
N GLU A 172 -15.77 16.13 -17.61
CA GLU A 172 -14.58 16.39 -16.81
C GLU A 172 -13.39 15.60 -17.37
N ASN A 173 -12.65 16.25 -18.26
CA ASN A 173 -11.33 15.83 -18.73
C ASN A 173 -10.25 15.97 -17.65
N LYS A 174 -10.62 15.89 -16.36
CA LYS A 174 -9.79 16.19 -15.21
C LYS A 174 -9.90 15.14 -14.13
N VAL A 175 -8.81 14.90 -13.41
CA VAL A 175 -8.78 14.08 -12.20
C VAL A 175 -8.04 14.85 -11.12
N VAL A 176 -8.69 15.02 -9.97
CA VAL A 176 -8.05 15.53 -8.75
C VAL A 176 -7.24 14.41 -8.12
N LEU A 177 -6.02 14.71 -7.68
CA LEU A 177 -5.10 13.84 -6.98
C LEU A 177 -4.58 14.55 -5.73
N TYR A 178 -3.96 13.81 -4.81
CA TYR A 178 -3.54 14.36 -3.52
C TYR A 178 -2.05 14.15 -3.25
N LYS A 179 -1.35 15.21 -2.85
CA LYS A 179 0.06 15.24 -2.48
C LYS A 179 0.25 15.59 -1.00
N ASN A 180 1.35 15.13 -0.42
CA ASN A 180 1.83 15.49 0.92
C ASN A 180 0.72 15.42 1.98
N ILE A 181 0.24 14.22 2.23
CA ILE A 181 -0.94 13.99 3.05
C ILE A 181 -0.51 13.87 4.50
N GLU A 182 -1.19 14.57 5.38
CA GLU A 182 -0.93 14.53 6.81
C GLU A 182 -2.24 14.23 7.54
N PHE A 183 -2.18 13.41 8.58
CA PHE A 183 -3.35 13.12 9.40
C PHE A 183 -2.96 12.75 10.83
N THR A 184 -3.87 13.02 11.77
CA THR A 184 -3.73 12.58 13.15
C THR A 184 -4.27 11.16 13.29
N LEU A 185 -3.42 10.21 13.65
CA LEU A 185 -3.81 8.86 14.04
C LEU A 185 -3.98 8.78 15.55
N LYS A 186 -5.15 8.31 15.98
CA LYS A 186 -5.50 8.15 17.40
C LYS A 186 -5.70 6.68 17.74
N ALA A 187 -4.97 6.18 18.72
CA ALA A 187 -5.08 4.81 19.22
C ALA A 187 -5.04 4.79 20.77
N PRO A 188 -5.61 3.77 21.46
CA PRO A 188 -5.34 3.59 22.87
C PRO A 188 -3.86 3.30 23.11
N ASN A 189 -3.29 3.79 24.22
CA ASN A 189 -1.85 3.65 24.51
C ASN A 189 -1.38 2.20 24.43
N TYR A 190 -2.14 1.28 25.02
CA TYR A 190 -1.87 -0.17 24.96
C TYR A 190 -1.61 -0.66 23.53
N TRP A 191 -2.49 -0.32 22.59
CA TRP A 191 -2.38 -0.78 21.20
C TRP A 191 -1.28 -0.05 20.43
N TRP A 192 -1.00 1.20 20.81
CA TRP A 192 0.11 1.93 20.24
C TRP A 192 1.44 1.27 20.62
N ASP A 193 1.69 1.17 21.92
CA ASP A 193 2.97 0.75 22.47
C ASP A 193 3.25 -0.71 22.14
N ARG A 194 2.21 -1.57 22.09
CA ARG A 194 2.35 -3.00 21.81
C ARG A 194 2.45 -3.37 20.33
N TYR A 195 1.92 -2.55 19.41
CA TYR A 195 1.78 -2.97 18.00
C TYR A 195 2.11 -1.89 16.97
N LEU A 196 1.61 -0.66 17.14
CA LEU A 196 1.73 0.36 16.10
C LEU A 196 3.10 1.02 16.08
N SER A 197 3.73 1.22 17.23
CA SER A 197 5.02 1.93 17.32
C SER A 197 6.08 1.27 16.43
N ASP A 198 6.26 -0.04 16.56
CA ASP A 198 7.24 -0.79 15.78
C ASP A 198 6.87 -0.87 14.29
N PHE A 199 5.57 -1.02 13.99
CA PHE A 199 5.06 -0.99 12.62
C PHE A 199 5.45 0.31 11.90
N PHE A 200 5.24 1.46 12.54
CA PHE A 200 5.59 2.73 11.93
C PHE A 200 7.11 2.96 11.89
N SER A 201 7.83 2.52 12.92
CA SER A 201 9.30 2.56 12.93
C SER A 201 9.88 1.79 11.75
N PHE A 202 9.39 0.57 11.51
CA PHE A 202 9.81 -0.29 10.42
C PHE A 202 9.63 0.36 9.03
N TYR A 203 8.54 1.09 8.81
CA TYR A 203 8.20 1.72 7.53
C TYR A 203 8.74 3.14 7.33
N LYS A 204 9.39 3.75 8.32
CA LYS A 204 9.79 5.17 8.32
C LYS A 204 10.48 5.65 7.04
N ASP A 205 11.35 4.81 6.48
CA ASP A 205 12.15 5.13 5.29
C ASP A 205 11.83 4.25 4.08
N LYS A 206 10.75 3.46 4.16
CA LYS A 206 10.37 2.50 3.12
C LYS A 206 9.29 3.10 2.21
N ILE A 207 9.41 2.82 0.91
CA ILE A 207 8.37 3.17 -0.05
C ILE A 207 7.26 2.12 0.03
N ILE A 208 6.04 2.58 0.25
CA ILE A 208 4.84 1.76 0.28
C ILE A 208 3.81 2.26 -0.73
N LEU A 209 2.82 1.41 -1.02
CA LEU A 209 1.73 1.69 -1.96
C LEU A 209 0.44 1.97 -1.20
N VAL A 210 -0.07 3.19 -1.29
CA VAL A 210 -1.29 3.65 -0.58
C VAL A 210 -2.36 4.02 -1.60
N GLY A 211 -3.63 3.84 -1.23
CA GLY A 211 -4.76 4.21 -2.07
C GLY A 211 -5.05 3.24 -3.23
N GLY A 212 -5.61 3.78 -4.31
CA GLY A 212 -6.08 3.04 -5.47
C GLY A 212 -5.38 3.46 -6.76
N LYS A 213 -5.73 2.77 -7.85
CA LYS A 213 -5.13 2.97 -9.19
C LYS A 213 -3.58 2.86 -9.17
N LEU A 214 -3.04 2.03 -8.29
CA LEU A 214 -1.60 1.76 -8.17
C LEU A 214 -0.97 1.32 -9.50
N SER A 215 -1.71 0.57 -10.33
CA SER A 215 -1.27 0.15 -11.66
C SER A 215 -1.05 1.31 -12.65
N PHE A 216 -1.56 2.50 -12.33
CA PHE A 216 -1.34 3.74 -13.08
C PHE A 216 -0.12 4.52 -12.60
N GLY A 217 0.54 4.07 -11.53
CA GLY A 217 1.71 4.73 -10.94
C GLY A 217 1.37 5.72 -9.84
N PHE A 218 0.13 5.77 -9.36
CA PHE A 218 -0.28 6.59 -8.21
C PHE A 218 0.01 5.90 -6.88
N GLY A 219 0.08 6.70 -5.82
CA GLY A 219 0.08 6.20 -4.45
C GLY A 219 1.40 5.65 -3.93
N MET A 220 2.54 5.97 -4.56
CA MET A 220 3.85 5.67 -3.99
C MET A 220 4.19 6.72 -2.95
N VAL A 221 4.35 6.31 -1.69
CA VAL A 221 4.58 7.22 -0.56
C VAL A 221 5.67 6.72 0.37
N LYS A 222 6.30 7.64 1.08
CA LYS A 222 7.07 7.36 2.30
C LYS A 222 6.24 7.76 3.51
N MET A 223 6.27 6.96 4.56
CA MET A 223 5.48 7.18 5.76
C MET A 223 6.37 7.70 6.88
N MET A 224 6.02 8.83 7.48
CA MET A 224 6.74 9.42 8.61
C MET A 224 5.79 9.68 9.77
N ILE A 225 6.31 9.67 10.99
CA ILE A 225 5.62 10.16 12.19
C ILE A 225 6.33 11.43 12.67
N GLU A 226 5.56 12.48 13.00
CA GLU A 226 6.11 13.63 13.73
C GLU A 226 6.26 13.31 15.22
N GLY A 227 7.37 13.77 15.82
CA GLY A 227 7.57 13.69 17.27
C GLY A 227 8.04 12.32 17.78
N SER A 228 8.42 11.39 16.90
CA SER A 228 9.31 10.31 17.30
C SER A 228 10.66 10.92 17.63
N GLN A 229 10.94 11.07 18.94
CA GLN A 229 12.31 11.18 19.42
C GLN A 229 13.15 10.10 18.73
N GLU A 230 14.40 10.43 18.39
CA GLU A 230 15.39 9.45 17.95
C GLU A 230 15.30 8.25 18.88
N ILE A 231 14.80 7.13 18.35
CA ILE A 231 14.82 5.85 19.06
C ILE A 231 16.30 5.58 19.30
N GLN A 232 16.67 5.53 20.59
CA GLN A 232 18.03 5.36 21.05
C GLN A 232 18.69 4.13 20.44
N GLU A 233 20.02 4.21 20.37
CA GLU A 233 20.98 3.27 19.78
C GLU A 233 20.55 1.79 19.92
N ILE A 234 20.39 1.19 18.75
CA ILE A 234 19.96 -0.18 18.50
C ILE A 234 20.98 -1.16 19.08
N ASN A 235 20.52 -2.12 19.88
CA ASN A 235 21.36 -3.14 20.54
C ASN A 235 21.82 -4.21 19.52
N GLU A 236 22.96 -4.91 19.73
CA GLU A 236 23.51 -5.87 18.75
C GLU A 236 22.57 -7.02 18.36
N GLN A 237 21.62 -7.39 19.23
CA GLN A 237 20.55 -8.35 18.92
C GLN A 237 19.50 -7.77 17.96
N GLU A 238 19.17 -6.49 18.10
CA GLU A 238 18.24 -5.79 17.21
C GLU A 238 18.87 -5.53 15.83
N ILE A 239 20.21 -5.42 15.73
CA ILE A 239 20.91 -5.34 14.43
C ILE A 239 20.72 -6.65 13.63
N ASN A 240 20.82 -7.80 14.28
CA ASN A 240 20.60 -9.10 13.63
C ASN A 240 19.14 -9.31 13.23
N GLU A 241 18.19 -8.89 14.06
CA GLU A 241 16.77 -8.90 13.70
C GLU A 241 16.44 -7.90 12.59
N SER A 242 17.03 -6.69 12.60
CA SER A 242 16.91 -5.69 11.54
C SER A 242 17.41 -6.24 10.20
N ASN A 243 18.59 -6.87 10.17
CA ASN A 243 19.15 -7.47 8.96
C ASN A 243 18.26 -8.60 8.40
N LYS A 244 17.69 -9.42 9.28
CA LYS A 244 16.73 -10.47 8.88
C LYS A 244 15.42 -9.88 8.37
N ASN A 245 14.93 -8.82 9.02
CA ASN A 245 13.72 -8.11 8.63
C ASN A 245 13.88 -7.41 7.27
N ASP A 246 15.05 -6.84 6.99
CA ASP A 246 15.36 -6.23 5.70
C ASP A 246 15.53 -7.27 4.58
N ALA A 247 16.12 -8.44 4.87
CA ALA A 247 16.16 -9.56 3.92
C ALA A 247 14.73 -10.03 3.57
N ASN A 248 13.89 -10.24 4.58
CA ASN A 248 12.48 -10.59 4.39
C ASN A 248 11.71 -9.51 3.64
N TRP A 249 12.01 -8.23 3.88
CA TRP A 249 11.41 -7.11 3.16
C TRP A 249 11.77 -7.09 1.69
N ASN A 250 13.05 -7.30 1.35
CA ASN A 250 13.53 -7.34 -0.03
C ASN A 250 12.93 -8.51 -0.84
N ASP A 251 12.46 -9.56 -0.15
CA ASP A 251 11.69 -10.62 -0.80
C ASP A 251 10.24 -10.23 -1.10
N ILE A 252 9.69 -9.26 -0.37
CA ILE A 252 8.32 -8.74 -0.57
C ILE A 252 8.29 -7.57 -1.54
N ILE A 253 9.14 -6.56 -1.34
CA ILE A 253 9.29 -5.43 -2.25
C ILE A 253 10.71 -5.39 -2.78
N ARG A 254 10.81 -5.50 -4.09
CA ARG A 254 12.02 -5.13 -4.83
C ARG A 254 11.73 -3.85 -5.58
N MET A 255 12.69 -2.95 -5.59
CA MET A 255 12.52 -1.64 -6.18
C MET A 255 13.81 -1.19 -6.82
N ASP A 256 13.69 -0.65 -8.02
CA ASP A 256 14.79 -0.03 -8.74
C ASP A 256 14.38 1.36 -9.21
N LYS A 257 15.29 2.32 -9.02
CA LYS A 257 15.18 3.67 -9.57
C LYS A 257 15.90 3.69 -10.92
N ILE A 258 15.17 4.01 -11.98
CA ILE A 258 15.72 4.16 -13.34
C ILE A 258 15.86 5.65 -13.60
N GLU A 259 17.11 6.11 -13.66
CA GLU A 259 17.48 7.52 -13.74
C GLU A 259 18.01 7.91 -15.12
N ASN A 260 18.25 9.22 -15.31
CA ASN A 260 18.84 9.81 -16.52
C ASN A 260 18.00 9.55 -17.77
N ILE A 261 16.67 9.60 -17.63
CA ILE A 261 15.73 9.46 -18.75
C ILE A 261 15.71 10.78 -19.54
N LYS A 262 16.03 10.76 -20.84
CA LYS A 262 16.04 11.96 -21.67
C LYS A 262 14.67 12.28 -22.25
N TYR A 263 13.74 12.86 -21.49
CA TYR A 263 12.38 13.18 -21.95
C TYR A 263 12.13 14.69 -22.10
N GLU A 264 12.04 15.15 -23.35
CA GLU A 264 11.93 16.59 -23.67
C GLU A 264 10.50 17.15 -23.56
N LYS A 265 9.48 16.31 -23.75
CA LYS A 265 8.10 16.79 -23.69
C LYS A 265 7.73 17.20 -22.27
N GLN A 266 6.87 18.23 -22.17
CA GLN A 266 6.36 18.75 -20.89
C GLN A 266 5.08 18.04 -20.41
N CYS A 267 4.61 17.00 -21.11
CA CYS A 267 3.44 16.25 -20.71
C CYS A 267 3.77 15.18 -19.65
N ASN A 268 2.78 14.84 -18.85
CA ASN A 268 2.87 13.80 -17.84
C ASN A 268 2.78 12.42 -18.49
N VAL A 269 3.64 11.49 -18.07
CA VAL A 269 3.58 10.09 -18.49
C VAL A 269 3.23 9.24 -17.29
N LEU A 270 2.10 8.54 -17.37
CA LEU A 270 1.64 7.69 -16.26
C LEU A 270 2.44 6.38 -16.21
N GLY A 271 2.59 5.84 -15.00
CA GLY A 271 3.18 4.51 -14.76
C GLY A 271 2.53 3.39 -15.56
N TYR A 272 1.25 3.57 -15.90
CA TYR A 272 0.50 2.67 -16.77
C TYR A 272 1.17 2.45 -18.14
N ASN A 273 1.79 3.49 -18.72
CA ASN A 273 2.41 3.39 -20.05
C ASN A 273 3.60 2.44 -20.03
N PHE A 274 4.47 2.60 -19.02
CA PHE A 274 5.64 1.75 -18.82
C PHE A 274 5.23 0.32 -18.50
N ARG A 275 4.26 0.15 -17.59
CA ARG A 275 3.73 -1.18 -17.25
C ARG A 275 3.10 -1.87 -18.46
N TYR A 276 2.34 -1.14 -19.27
CA TYR A 276 1.71 -1.67 -20.48
C TYR A 276 2.76 -2.10 -21.50
N PHE A 277 3.81 -1.29 -21.70
CA PHE A 277 4.97 -1.65 -22.52
C PHE A 277 5.62 -2.96 -22.03
N LEU A 278 6.02 -3.04 -20.76
CA LEU A 278 6.61 -4.26 -20.19
C LEU A 278 5.70 -5.50 -20.38
N ARG A 279 4.39 -5.36 -20.17
CA ARG A 279 3.42 -6.44 -20.38
C ARG A 279 3.35 -6.87 -21.84
N ARG A 280 3.55 -5.96 -22.80
CA ARG A 280 3.50 -6.26 -24.24
C ARG A 280 4.77 -6.94 -24.73
N GLU A 281 5.92 -6.55 -24.20
CA GLU A 281 7.21 -7.19 -24.48
C GLU A 281 7.33 -8.58 -23.83
N GLU A 282 6.60 -8.82 -22.74
CA GLU A 282 6.51 -10.14 -22.11
C GLU A 282 5.82 -11.18 -23.01
N GLU A 283 6.33 -12.41 -22.99
CA GLU A 283 5.74 -13.54 -23.70
C GLU A 283 4.30 -13.78 -23.25
N LYS A 284 3.40 -14.00 -24.20
CA LYS A 284 1.94 -14.08 -23.94
C LYS A 284 1.58 -15.06 -22.81
N LYS A 285 2.26 -16.20 -22.71
CA LYS A 285 2.03 -17.23 -21.68
C LYS A 285 2.42 -16.78 -20.26
N TYR A 286 3.29 -15.79 -20.09
CA TYR A 286 3.75 -15.30 -18.79
C TYR A 286 3.07 -14.01 -18.33
N ARG A 287 2.33 -13.32 -19.21
CA ARG A 287 1.68 -12.04 -18.88
C ARG A 287 0.74 -12.10 -17.69
N GLU A 288 -0.12 -13.12 -17.61
CA GLU A 288 -1.06 -13.24 -16.49
C GLU A 288 -0.34 -13.54 -15.18
N LYS A 289 0.72 -14.36 -15.24
CA LYS A 289 1.54 -14.69 -14.08
C LYS A 289 2.27 -13.46 -13.54
N ASN A 290 2.88 -12.66 -14.41
CA ASN A 290 3.79 -11.58 -14.02
C ASN A 290 3.08 -10.22 -13.84
N PHE A 291 1.94 -9.99 -14.49
CA PHE A 291 1.21 -8.72 -14.41
C PHE A 291 -0.21 -8.86 -13.84
N GLY A 292 -0.61 -10.07 -13.48
CA GLY A 292 -1.95 -10.38 -12.99
C GLY A 292 -3.00 -10.53 -14.09
N LYS A 293 -4.13 -11.13 -13.69
CA LYS A 293 -5.38 -11.17 -14.45
C LYS A 293 -6.14 -9.85 -14.29
N GLN A 294 -7.10 -9.59 -15.17
CA GLN A 294 -8.00 -8.45 -15.01
C GLN A 294 -8.73 -8.54 -13.66
N GLY A 295 -8.76 -7.42 -12.92
CA GLY A 295 -9.37 -7.36 -11.59
C GLY A 295 -8.50 -7.90 -10.45
N VAL A 296 -7.33 -8.46 -10.74
CA VAL A 296 -6.36 -8.92 -9.74
C VAL A 296 -5.21 -7.92 -9.65
N ALA A 297 -4.69 -7.71 -8.43
CA ALA A 297 -3.53 -6.87 -8.22
C ALA A 297 -2.30 -7.38 -9.01
N SER A 298 -1.54 -6.45 -9.58
CA SER A 298 -0.27 -6.75 -10.27
C SER A 298 0.82 -7.02 -9.23
N SER A 299 1.86 -7.79 -9.57
CA SER A 299 3.11 -7.74 -8.80
C SER A 299 4.01 -6.60 -9.28
N ILE A 300 3.96 -6.27 -10.58
CA ILE A 300 4.72 -5.15 -11.14
C ILE A 300 3.93 -3.84 -11.09
N TYR A 301 4.57 -2.82 -10.50
CA TYR A 301 4.14 -1.43 -10.49
C TYR A 301 5.25 -0.54 -11.05
N VAL A 302 4.87 0.54 -11.72
CA VAL A 302 5.82 1.53 -12.23
C VAL A 302 5.30 2.91 -11.83
N SER A 303 6.16 3.80 -11.34
CA SER A 303 5.77 5.17 -11.03
C SER A 303 5.41 5.93 -12.30
N ASN A 304 4.76 7.08 -12.14
CA ASN A 304 4.76 8.09 -13.20
C ASN A 304 6.20 8.52 -13.53
N LEU A 305 6.39 9.14 -14.69
CA LEU A 305 7.63 9.83 -15.01
C LEU A 305 7.78 11.02 -14.05
N ILE A 306 8.80 10.98 -13.22
CA ILE A 306 9.05 11.99 -12.19
C ILE A 306 10.18 12.90 -12.66
N ARG A 307 10.01 14.20 -12.43
CA ARG A 307 11.02 15.23 -12.67
C ARG A 307 11.34 15.90 -11.34
N ASP A 308 12.61 15.88 -10.94
CA ASP A 308 13.04 16.58 -9.73
C ASP A 308 13.26 18.09 -9.96
N SER A 309 13.63 18.80 -8.90
CA SER A 309 13.93 20.23 -8.94
C SER A 309 15.14 20.60 -9.81
N SER A 310 16.02 19.64 -10.07
CA SER A 310 17.20 19.79 -10.94
C SER A 310 16.94 19.32 -12.37
N ASN A 311 15.66 19.09 -12.72
CA ASN A 311 15.21 18.60 -14.02
C ASN A 311 15.72 17.18 -14.37
N HIS A 312 16.23 16.40 -13.41
CA HIS A 312 16.50 14.99 -13.63
C HIS A 312 15.20 14.22 -13.69
N ILE A 313 15.13 13.30 -14.65
CA ILE A 313 13.92 12.53 -14.92
C ILE A 313 14.19 11.06 -14.60
N TYR A 314 13.28 10.46 -13.83
CA TYR A 314 13.38 9.09 -13.38
C TYR A 314 12.01 8.42 -13.21
N ILE A 315 12.03 7.09 -13.08
CA ILE A 315 10.89 6.27 -12.64
C ILE A 315 11.33 5.28 -11.56
N TYR A 316 10.38 4.80 -10.78
CA TYR A 316 10.54 3.62 -9.93
C TYR A 316 9.87 2.42 -10.59
N LEU A 317 10.60 1.32 -10.73
CA LEU A 317 10.08 0.00 -11.02
C LEU A 317 9.98 -0.78 -9.71
N ILE A 318 8.79 -1.28 -9.38
CA ILE A 318 8.52 -1.99 -8.13
C ILE A 318 7.97 -3.38 -8.47
N ASN A 319 8.55 -4.41 -7.88
CA ASN A 319 7.97 -5.73 -7.77
C ASN A 319 7.49 -5.95 -6.34
N PHE A 320 6.18 -6.14 -6.18
CA PHE A 320 5.54 -6.52 -4.94
C PHE A 320 5.09 -7.97 -5.00
N ASN A 321 5.84 -8.83 -4.32
CA ASN A 321 5.50 -10.23 -4.09
C ASN A 321 4.46 -10.30 -2.95
N ASN A 322 3.18 -10.20 -3.32
CA ASN A 322 2.09 -10.17 -2.35
C ASN A 322 2.07 -11.46 -1.49
N PRO A 323 2.34 -11.38 -0.18
CA PRO A 323 2.45 -12.55 0.69
C PRO A 323 1.11 -13.23 0.95
N PHE A 324 -0.01 -12.63 0.53
CA PHE A 324 -1.35 -13.18 0.64
C PHE A 324 -1.82 -13.87 -0.65
N SER A 325 -1.09 -13.73 -1.75
CA SER A 325 -1.43 -14.40 -3.00
C SER A 325 -0.83 -15.79 -3.02
N GLY A 326 -1.62 -16.79 -3.45
CA GLY A 326 -1.11 -18.14 -3.74
C GLY A 326 -0.26 -18.22 -5.02
N ASN A 327 -0.01 -17.09 -5.69
CA ASN A 327 0.77 -17.04 -6.90
C ASN A 327 2.27 -17.12 -6.58
N LYS A 328 3.04 -17.76 -7.47
CA LYS A 328 4.50 -17.79 -7.35
C LYS A 328 5.05 -16.36 -7.46
N ASN A 329 5.91 -16.00 -6.50
CA ASN A 329 6.69 -14.76 -6.51
C ASN A 329 7.34 -14.54 -7.89
N LEU A 330 7.38 -13.28 -8.31
CA LEU A 330 8.14 -12.92 -9.50
C LEU A 330 9.62 -13.17 -9.22
N SER A 331 10.28 -13.91 -10.09
CA SER A 331 11.70 -14.22 -9.90
C SER A 331 12.55 -12.98 -10.16
N GLU A 332 13.70 -12.93 -9.48
CA GLU A 332 14.70 -11.88 -9.66
C GLU A 332 15.11 -11.68 -11.11
N LYS A 333 15.33 -12.80 -11.81
CA LYS A 333 15.69 -12.79 -13.22
C LYS A 333 14.67 -12.04 -14.07
N ILE A 334 13.38 -12.24 -13.84
CA ILE A 334 12.33 -11.55 -14.62
C ILE A 334 12.31 -10.06 -14.27
N PHE A 335 12.45 -9.72 -12.99
CA PHE A 335 12.50 -8.32 -12.56
C PHE A 335 13.70 -7.58 -13.18
N ASN A 336 14.89 -8.19 -13.15
CA ASN A 336 16.10 -7.64 -13.76
C ASN A 336 15.95 -7.49 -15.28
N ASN A 337 15.34 -8.45 -15.96
CA ASN A 337 15.04 -8.32 -17.39
C ASN A 337 14.15 -7.11 -17.68
N TYR A 338 13.12 -6.84 -16.86
CA TYR A 338 12.27 -5.65 -17.04
C TYR A 338 13.03 -4.34 -16.79
N LYS A 339 13.91 -4.33 -15.78
CA LYS A 339 14.80 -3.20 -15.49
C LYS A 339 15.73 -2.91 -16.65
N GLU A 340 16.39 -3.94 -17.20
CA GLU A 340 17.29 -3.82 -18.35
C GLU A 340 16.54 -3.30 -19.58
N LEU A 341 15.39 -3.90 -19.89
CA LEU A 341 14.55 -3.49 -21.02
C LEU A 341 14.13 -2.01 -20.94
N LEU A 342 13.73 -1.53 -19.75
CA LEU A 342 13.41 -0.11 -19.55
C LEU A 342 14.66 0.76 -19.67
N ASN A 343 15.79 0.36 -19.08
CA ASN A 343 17.05 1.11 -19.18
C ASN A 343 17.50 1.26 -20.63
N GLU A 344 17.53 0.17 -21.39
CA GLU A 344 17.93 0.18 -22.80
C GLU A 344 17.02 1.08 -23.61
N LYS A 345 15.70 0.96 -23.46
CA LYS A 345 14.75 1.73 -24.26
C LYS A 345 14.72 3.22 -23.92
N LEU A 346 14.75 3.55 -22.64
CA LEU A 346 14.67 4.95 -22.19
C LEU A 346 15.99 5.71 -22.42
N LYS A 347 17.12 5.02 -22.54
CA LYS A 347 18.42 5.62 -22.87
C LYS A 347 18.67 5.67 -24.39
N SER A 348 18.48 4.56 -25.10
CA SER A 348 18.85 4.44 -26.52
C SER A 348 18.01 5.29 -27.48
N GLU A 349 16.74 5.56 -27.15
CA GLU A 349 15.87 6.38 -28.02
C GLU A 349 15.98 7.89 -27.73
N GLY A 350 16.48 8.26 -26.54
CA GLY A 350 16.79 9.66 -26.18
C GLY A 350 18.14 10.17 -26.69
N ASP A 351 19.04 9.27 -27.10
CA ASP A 351 20.32 9.65 -27.74
C ASP A 351 20.20 9.89 -29.25
N ARG A 352 19.09 9.48 -29.87
CA ARG A 352 18.86 9.60 -31.33
C ARG A 352 18.13 10.89 -31.73
N SER A 353 18.00 11.85 -30.82
CA SER A 353 17.39 13.16 -31.04
C SER A 353 18.38 14.34 -30.96
N VAL A 354 19.69 14.07 -31.07
CA VAL A 354 20.73 15.08 -31.28
C VAL A 354 21.02 15.25 -32.76
#